data_AF-A0A6G1VI16-F1
#
_entry.id   AF-A0A6G1VI16-F1
#
_cell.length_a   1.000
_cell.length_b   1.000
_cell.length_c   1.000
_cell.angle_alpha   90.00
_cell.angle_beta   90.00
_cell.angle_gamma   90.00
#
_symmetry.space_group_name_H-M   'P 1'
#
loop_
_entity.id
_entity.type
_entity.pdbx_description
1 polymer ?
#
loop_
_entity_poly.entity_id
_entity_poly.type
_entity_poly.pdbx_seq_one_letter_code
_entity_poly.pdbx_strand_id
1 'polypeptide(L)'
;MKAKNKLWDWCLRLEHHLCPDYCGVVDRRRVIAFVLLTLIEILIIPYHFLLFYIMKAWVGMLYNVVHTLALALLMYVVLKRKVVFKTGISLLYILVFVKLAIDSMLCLHYQGDRDNLSVMSNIFIMFILAITAQSQQLNRTAFGFTIALLPVVAVAISHTQISVLFFSIKAVLVGFLMILYVWLYNWEPVIIKELRQPKQMREEGTAHACRPEG
;
A
#
# COMPACT_ATOMS: atom_id res chain seq x y z
N MET A 1 -23.93 -17.31 17.46
CA MET A 1 -22.81 -16.59 18.12
C MET A 1 -21.45 -17.32 18.14
N LYS A 2 -21.32 -18.60 17.71
CA LYS A 2 -20.08 -19.39 17.85
C LYS A 2 -18.98 -19.13 16.79
N ALA A 3 -19.35 -18.64 15.60
CA ALA A 3 -18.40 -18.36 14.51
C ALA A 3 -17.57 -17.09 14.71
N LYS A 4 -18.11 -16.10 15.44
CA LYS A 4 -17.45 -14.80 15.67
C LYS A 4 -16.14 -14.93 16.45
N ASN A 5 -16.04 -15.92 17.35
CA ASN A 5 -14.82 -16.18 18.12
C ASN A 5 -13.71 -16.87 17.31
N LYS A 6 -14.04 -17.75 16.36
CA LYS A 6 -13.02 -18.52 15.62
C LYS A 6 -12.20 -17.68 14.66
N LEU A 7 -12.84 -16.72 13.98
CA LEU A 7 -12.19 -15.80 13.05
C LEU A 7 -11.28 -14.83 13.81
N TRP A 8 -11.75 -14.33 14.95
CA TRP A 8 -10.98 -13.47 15.83
C TRP A 8 -9.74 -14.17 16.41
N ASP A 9 -9.89 -15.41 16.89
CA ASP A 9 -8.78 -16.25 17.35
C ASP A 9 -7.75 -16.51 16.25
N TRP A 10 -8.20 -16.69 15.01
CA TRP A 10 -7.31 -16.87 13.87
C TRP A 10 -6.51 -15.61 13.55
N CYS A 11 -7.14 -14.44 13.58
CA CYS A 11 -6.43 -13.16 13.45
C CYS A 11 -5.41 -12.96 14.57
N LEU A 12 -5.77 -13.24 15.83
CA LEU A 12 -4.84 -13.10 16.96
C LEU A 12 -3.64 -14.04 16.85
N ARG A 13 -3.86 -15.30 16.47
CA ARG A 13 -2.77 -16.25 16.23
C ARG A 13 -1.87 -15.82 15.07
N LEU A 14 -2.45 -15.30 13.99
CA LEU A 14 -1.70 -14.81 12.84
C LEU A 14 -0.87 -13.57 13.19
N GLU A 15 -1.44 -12.63 13.95
CA GLU A 15 -0.76 -11.45 14.48
C GLU A 15 0.44 -11.86 15.34
N HIS A 16 0.24 -12.75 16.31
CA HIS A 16 1.30 -13.23 17.20
C HIS A 16 2.39 -14.02 16.46
N HIS A 17 2.02 -14.75 15.40
CA HIS A 17 2.98 -15.46 14.56
C HIS A 17 3.83 -14.50 13.72
N LEU A 18 3.22 -13.46 13.14
CA LEU A 18 3.90 -12.48 12.28
C LEU A 18 4.75 -11.47 13.06
N CYS A 19 4.30 -11.06 14.24
CA CYS A 19 4.95 -10.10 15.13
C CYS A 19 5.01 -10.66 16.56
N PRO A 20 6.04 -11.47 16.91
CA PRO A 20 6.20 -11.98 18.27
C PRO A 20 6.56 -10.86 19.27
N ASP A 21 7.39 -9.91 18.85
CA ASP A 21 7.83 -8.77 19.65
C ASP A 21 7.00 -7.52 19.33
N TYR A 22 5.74 -7.54 19.72
CA TYR A 22 4.80 -6.46 19.42
C TYR A 22 5.18 -5.16 20.16
N CYS A 23 5.48 -4.09 19.43
CA CYS A 23 5.97 -2.83 20.01
C CYS A 23 5.01 -1.63 19.93
N GLY A 24 3.78 -1.78 19.40
CA GLY A 24 2.78 -0.70 19.46
C GLY A 24 1.77 -0.62 18.32
N VAL A 25 1.05 0.51 18.25
CA VAL A 25 -0.10 0.74 17.35
C VAL A 25 0.29 0.65 15.86
N VAL A 26 1.52 1.00 15.49
CA VAL A 26 2.00 0.97 14.10
C VAL A 26 2.13 -0.46 13.57
N ASP A 27 2.62 -1.40 14.36
CA ASP A 27 2.78 -2.79 13.94
C ASP A 27 1.43 -3.49 13.73
N ARG A 28 0.44 -3.19 14.57
CA ARG A 28 -0.95 -3.63 14.36
C ARG A 28 -1.52 -3.17 13.03
N ARG A 29 -1.29 -1.90 12.67
CA ARG A 29 -1.73 -1.35 11.38
C ARG A 29 -1.06 -2.08 10.21
N ARG A 30 0.21 -2.47 10.34
CA ARG A 30 0.93 -3.25 9.32
C ARG A 30 0.34 -4.65 9.16
N VAL A 31 0.04 -5.34 10.27
CA VAL A 31 -0.60 -6.68 10.23
C VAL A 31 -1.98 -6.63 9.58
N ILE A 32 -2.83 -5.69 10.00
CA ILE A 32 -4.17 -5.52 9.43
C ILE A 32 -4.08 -5.20 7.93
N ALA A 33 -3.18 -4.29 7.54
CA ALA A 33 -3.00 -3.94 6.13
C ALA A 33 -2.47 -5.10 5.31
N PHE A 34 -1.53 -5.89 5.83
CA PHE A 34 -1.03 -7.10 5.18
C PHE A 34 -2.18 -8.06 4.87
N VAL A 35 -2.98 -8.42 5.88
CA VAL A 35 -4.10 -9.35 5.72
C VAL A 35 -5.13 -8.83 4.72
N LEU A 36 -5.57 -7.58 4.87
CA LEU A 36 -6.59 -7.00 4.00
C LEU A 36 -6.10 -6.86 2.56
N LEU A 37 -4.87 -6.40 2.36
CA LEU A 37 -4.32 -6.21 1.03
C LEU A 37 -4.11 -7.55 0.31
N THR A 38 -3.63 -8.58 1.02
CA THR A 38 -3.56 -9.94 0.47
C THR A 38 -4.94 -10.47 0.09
N LEU A 39 -5.97 -10.27 0.93
CA LEU A 39 -7.34 -10.70 0.61
C LEU A 39 -7.89 -9.98 -0.63
N ILE A 40 -7.67 -8.66 -0.73
CA ILE A 40 -8.05 -7.87 -1.90
C ILE A 40 -7.36 -8.42 -3.15
N GLU A 41 -6.05 -8.69 -3.10
CA GLU A 41 -5.32 -9.25 -4.23
C GLU A 41 -5.85 -10.62 -4.67
N ILE A 42 -6.16 -11.50 -3.71
CA ILE A 42 -6.75 -12.82 -4.00
C ILE A 42 -8.09 -12.69 -4.74
N LEU A 43 -8.87 -11.65 -4.46
CA LEU A 43 -10.15 -11.38 -5.16
C LEU A 43 -9.95 -10.70 -6.53
N ILE A 44 -8.97 -9.80 -6.64
CA ILE A 44 -8.72 -9.00 -7.84
C ILE A 44 -8.00 -9.82 -8.93
N ILE A 45 -7.11 -10.73 -8.57
CA ILE A 45 -6.39 -11.61 -9.51
C ILE A 45 -7.34 -12.40 -10.43
N PRO A 46 -8.34 -13.16 -9.95
CA PRO A 46 -9.25 -13.90 -10.81
C PRO A 46 -10.10 -12.99 -11.69
N TYR A 47 -10.48 -11.81 -11.18
CA TYR A 47 -11.17 -10.79 -11.99
C TYR A 47 -10.30 -10.35 -13.19
N HIS A 48 -9.02 -10.03 -12.97
CA HIS A 48 -8.11 -9.65 -14.05
C HIS A 48 -7.84 -10.80 -15.03
N PHE A 49 -7.80 -12.05 -14.56
CA PHE A 49 -7.71 -13.22 -15.43
C PHE A 49 -8.91 -13.30 -16.38
N LEU A 50 -10.13 -13.17 -15.85
CA LEU A 50 -11.34 -13.17 -16.65
C LEU A 50 -11.36 -12.01 -17.65
N LEU A 51 -11.00 -10.82 -17.19
CA LEU A 51 -10.99 -9.60 -18.00
C LEU A 51 -9.99 -9.72 -19.18
N PHE A 52 -8.75 -10.10 -18.94
CA PHE A 52 -7.75 -10.28 -20.01
C PHE A 52 -8.08 -11.46 -20.94
N TYR A 53 -8.72 -12.52 -20.41
CA TYR A 53 -9.21 -13.63 -21.22
C TYR A 53 -10.30 -13.16 -22.22
N ILE A 54 -11.29 -12.41 -21.76
CA ILE A 54 -12.37 -11.85 -22.60
C ILE A 54 -11.78 -10.90 -23.66
N MET A 55 -10.81 -10.07 -23.27
CA MET A 55 -10.13 -9.14 -24.20
C MET A 55 -9.13 -9.82 -25.14
N LYS A 56 -8.90 -11.13 -25.03
CA LYS A 56 -7.87 -11.89 -25.78
C LYS A 56 -6.47 -11.27 -25.65
N ALA A 57 -6.18 -10.62 -24.52
CA ALA A 57 -4.94 -9.91 -24.24
C ALA A 57 -3.93 -10.86 -23.58
N TRP A 58 -3.20 -11.63 -24.40
CA TRP A 58 -2.24 -12.64 -23.92
C TRP A 58 -1.12 -12.06 -23.06
N VAL A 59 -0.66 -10.84 -23.36
CA VAL A 59 0.38 -10.16 -22.58
C VAL A 59 -0.14 -9.83 -21.17
N GLY A 60 -1.37 -9.31 -21.05
CA GLY A 60 -2.00 -9.04 -19.75
C GLY A 60 -2.20 -10.31 -18.92
N MET A 61 -2.57 -11.42 -19.55
CA MET A 61 -2.65 -12.73 -18.87
C MET A 61 -1.30 -13.18 -18.31
N LEU A 62 -0.21 -13.05 -19.08
CA LEU A 62 1.13 -13.41 -18.62
C LEU A 62 1.54 -12.59 -17.38
N TYR A 63 1.30 -11.28 -17.40
CA TYR A 63 1.58 -10.41 -16.25
C TYR A 63 0.78 -10.84 -15.02
N ASN A 64 -0.49 -11.20 -15.18
CA ASN A 64 -1.31 -11.65 -14.06
C ASN A 64 -0.85 -13.00 -13.49
N VAL A 65 -0.36 -13.92 -14.33
CA VAL A 65 0.28 -15.18 -13.88
C VAL A 65 1.55 -14.87 -13.09
N VAL A 66 2.45 -14.04 -13.62
CA VAL A 66 3.70 -13.66 -12.96
C VAL A 66 3.43 -12.98 -11.62
N HIS A 67 2.45 -12.07 -11.57
CA HIS A 67 2.03 -11.40 -10.34
C HIS A 67 1.49 -12.40 -9.31
N THR A 68 0.68 -13.37 -9.74
CA THR A 68 0.14 -14.42 -8.86
C THR A 68 1.26 -15.26 -8.26
N LEU A 69 2.25 -15.66 -9.06
CA LEU A 69 3.42 -16.40 -8.60
C LEU A 69 4.26 -15.59 -7.62
N ALA A 70 4.50 -14.30 -7.92
CA ALA A 70 5.23 -13.39 -7.04
C ALA A 70 4.50 -13.18 -5.70
N LEU A 71 3.17 -13.03 -5.73
CA LEU A 71 2.35 -12.93 -4.52
C LEU A 71 2.43 -14.22 -3.70
N ALA A 72 2.29 -15.39 -4.33
CA ALA A 72 2.38 -16.68 -3.64
C ALA A 72 3.75 -16.88 -2.98
N LEU A 73 4.84 -16.54 -3.68
CA LEU A 73 6.20 -16.60 -3.14
C LEU A 73 6.38 -15.64 -1.96
N LEU A 74 5.88 -14.40 -2.10
CA LEU A 74 5.95 -13.41 -1.02
C LEU A 74 5.18 -13.88 0.22
N MET A 75 3.96 -14.39 0.04
CA MET A 75 3.16 -14.95 1.13
C MET A 75 3.89 -16.11 1.80
N TYR A 76 4.48 -17.01 1.02
CA TYR A 76 5.27 -18.13 1.57
C TYR A 76 6.45 -17.63 2.42
N VAL A 77 7.24 -16.69 1.90
CA VAL A 77 8.43 -16.13 2.55
C VAL A 77 8.08 -15.38 3.84
N VAL A 78 6.99 -14.61 3.84
CA VAL A 78 6.50 -13.88 5.02
C VAL A 78 5.91 -14.83 6.07
N LEU A 79 5.05 -15.78 5.67
CA LEU A 79 4.42 -16.73 6.60
C LEU A 79 5.44 -17.69 7.24
N LYS A 80 6.51 -18.05 6.51
CA LYS A 80 7.64 -18.83 7.04
C LYS A 80 8.65 -17.99 7.81
N ARG A 81 8.41 -16.68 8.01
CA ARG A 81 9.31 -15.74 8.68
C ARG A 81 10.74 -15.77 8.14
N LYS A 82 10.90 -16.00 6.83
CA LYS A 82 12.21 -15.95 6.16
C LYS A 82 12.67 -14.50 5.92
N VAL A 83 11.77 -13.54 6.06
CA VAL A 83 12.04 -12.10 6.00
C VAL A 83 11.42 -11.40 7.20
N VAL A 84 11.97 -10.25 7.58
CA VAL A 84 11.39 -9.36 8.59
C VAL A 84 10.02 -8.89 8.12
N PHE A 85 9.01 -8.91 9.00
CA PHE A 85 7.63 -8.56 8.63
C PHE A 85 7.52 -7.16 8.01
N LYS A 86 8.26 -6.17 8.54
CA LYS A 86 8.38 -4.82 7.96
C LYS A 86 8.82 -4.83 6.49
N THR A 87 9.76 -5.71 6.14
CA THR A 87 10.20 -5.92 4.76
C THR A 87 9.13 -6.66 3.95
N GLY A 88 8.45 -7.64 4.54
CA GLY A 88 7.35 -8.37 3.91
C GLY A 88 6.20 -7.46 3.46
N ILE A 89 5.67 -6.61 4.35
CA ILE A 89 4.60 -5.65 4.00
C ILE A 89 5.08 -4.61 2.98
N SER A 90 6.34 -4.18 3.07
CA SER A 90 6.96 -3.28 2.10
C SER A 90 7.00 -3.91 0.70
N LEU A 91 7.41 -5.17 0.58
CA LEU A 91 7.40 -5.92 -0.68
C LEU A 91 5.98 -6.12 -1.22
N LEU A 92 4.99 -6.36 -0.34
CA LEU A 92 3.59 -6.49 -0.75
C LEU A 92 3.10 -5.18 -1.38
N TYR A 93 3.39 -4.04 -0.74
CA TYR A 93 3.05 -2.74 -1.30
C TYR A 93 3.73 -2.49 -2.64
N ILE A 94 5.02 -2.83 -2.77
CA ILE A 94 5.74 -2.66 -4.04
C ILE A 94 5.09 -3.51 -5.12
N LEU A 95 4.74 -4.76 -4.81
CA LEU A 95 4.10 -5.68 -5.73
C LEU A 95 2.76 -5.15 -6.25
N VAL A 96 1.89 -4.65 -5.37
CA VAL A 96 0.60 -4.06 -5.75
C VAL A 96 0.79 -2.74 -6.52
N PHE A 97 1.73 -1.90 -6.10
CA PHE A 97 2.04 -0.65 -6.80
C PHE A 97 2.50 -0.90 -8.24
N VAL A 98 3.41 -1.85 -8.43
CA VAL A 98 3.92 -2.22 -9.76
C VAL A 98 2.78 -2.80 -10.61
N LYS A 99 1.92 -3.63 -10.05
CA LYS A 99 0.72 -4.13 -10.74
C LYS A 99 -0.15 -2.99 -11.26
N LEU A 100 -0.53 -2.05 -10.39
CA LEU A 100 -1.38 -0.91 -10.77
C LEU A 100 -0.72 -0.03 -11.85
N ALA A 101 0.60 0.14 -11.79
CA ALA A 101 1.34 0.87 -12.81
C ALA A 101 1.31 0.15 -14.16
N ILE A 102 1.51 -1.18 -14.17
CA ILE A 102 1.43 -2.02 -15.38
C ILE A 102 0.00 -2.02 -15.92
N ASP A 103 -1.02 -2.21 -15.07
CA ASP A 103 -2.43 -2.20 -15.47
C ASP A 103 -2.80 -0.86 -16.11
N SER A 104 -2.31 0.26 -15.57
CA SER A 104 -2.48 1.59 -16.17
C SER A 104 -1.89 1.66 -17.59
N MET A 105 -0.69 1.11 -17.80
CA MET A 105 -0.07 1.06 -19.14
C MET A 105 -0.81 0.10 -20.08
N LEU A 106 -1.29 -1.04 -19.59
CA LEU A 106 -2.07 -2.00 -20.37
C LEU A 106 -3.42 -1.41 -20.80
N CYS A 107 -4.09 -0.65 -19.93
CA CYS A 107 -5.31 0.08 -20.27
C CYS A 107 -5.06 1.11 -21.38
N LEU A 108 -3.97 1.89 -21.28
CA LEU A 108 -3.59 2.83 -22.33
C LEU A 108 -3.26 2.13 -23.66
N HIS A 109 -2.64 0.95 -23.60
CA HIS A 109 -2.25 0.19 -24.78
C HIS A 109 -3.42 -0.51 -25.49
N TYR A 110 -4.29 -1.19 -24.73
CA TYR A 110 -5.34 -2.05 -25.30
C TYR A 110 -6.68 -1.35 -25.54
N GLN A 111 -7.00 -0.25 -24.83
CA GLN A 111 -8.36 0.30 -24.80
C GLN A 111 -8.51 1.72 -25.41
N GLY A 112 -7.46 2.24 -26.06
CA GLY A 112 -7.50 3.40 -26.98
C GLY A 112 -8.45 4.54 -26.59
N ASP A 113 -7.95 5.56 -25.91
CA ASP A 113 -8.60 6.83 -25.52
C ASP A 113 -9.89 6.76 -24.66
N ARG A 114 -10.53 5.59 -24.51
CA ARG A 114 -11.85 5.49 -23.85
C ARG A 114 -11.83 5.04 -22.39
N ASP A 115 -10.74 4.46 -21.88
CA ASP A 115 -10.65 3.96 -20.50
C ASP A 115 -9.84 4.86 -19.54
N ASN A 116 -10.01 6.18 -19.70
CA ASN A 116 -9.38 7.17 -18.81
C ASN A 116 -9.80 7.00 -17.34
N LEU A 117 -11.01 6.48 -17.08
CA LEU A 117 -11.50 6.25 -15.72
C LEU A 117 -10.69 5.16 -15.00
N SER A 118 -10.35 4.07 -15.69
CA SER A 118 -9.57 2.98 -15.10
C SER A 118 -8.15 3.43 -14.78
N VAL A 119 -7.50 4.15 -15.71
CA VAL A 119 -6.15 4.72 -15.49
C VAL A 119 -6.15 5.69 -14.31
N MET A 120 -7.13 6.60 -14.25
CA MET A 120 -7.25 7.55 -13.14
C MET A 120 -7.54 6.86 -11.80
N SER A 121 -8.36 5.81 -11.80
CA SER A 121 -8.65 5.02 -10.61
C SER A 121 -7.40 4.30 -10.09
N ASN A 122 -6.61 3.68 -10.98
CA ASN A 122 -5.36 3.01 -10.62
C ASN A 122 -4.36 3.99 -10.00
N ILE A 123 -4.19 5.17 -10.62
CA ILE A 123 -3.34 6.25 -10.08
C ILE A 123 -3.82 6.69 -8.70
N PHE A 124 -5.13 6.85 -8.52
CA PHE A 124 -5.69 7.21 -7.22
C PHE A 124 -5.42 6.15 -6.14
N ILE A 125 -5.56 4.87 -6.47
CA ILE A 125 -5.21 3.77 -5.56
C ILE A 125 -3.71 3.79 -5.25
N MET A 126 -2.85 4.09 -6.21
CA MET A 126 -1.41 4.24 -5.99
C MET A 126 -1.08 5.39 -5.02
N PHE A 127 -1.80 6.52 -5.08
CA PHE A 127 -1.69 7.58 -4.07
C PHE A 127 -2.10 7.09 -2.67
N ILE A 128 -3.20 6.35 -2.56
CA ILE A 128 -3.63 5.77 -1.28
C ILE A 128 -2.57 4.82 -0.72
N LEU A 129 -1.94 4.00 -1.57
CA LEU A 129 -0.84 3.11 -1.16
C LEU A 129 0.37 3.90 -0.65
N ALA A 130 0.75 4.99 -1.32
CA ALA A 130 1.84 5.87 -0.86
C ALA A 130 1.56 6.50 0.51
N ILE A 131 0.37 7.07 0.70
CA ILE A 131 -0.07 7.65 1.97
C ILE A 131 -0.10 6.58 3.08
N THR A 132 -0.59 5.38 2.76
CA THR A 132 -0.68 4.27 3.72
C THR A 132 0.70 3.75 4.11
N ALA A 133 1.62 3.60 3.16
CA ALA A 133 3.01 3.22 3.42
C ALA A 133 3.68 4.24 4.36
N GLN A 134 3.41 5.52 4.13
CA GLN A 134 3.95 6.59 4.95
C GLN A 134 3.36 6.60 6.36
N SER A 135 2.04 6.42 6.51
CA SER A 135 1.36 6.30 7.80
C SER A 135 1.87 5.11 8.63
N GLN A 136 2.38 4.07 7.98
CA GLN A 136 2.97 2.89 8.60
C GLN A 136 4.48 3.01 8.86
N GLN A 137 5.06 4.20 8.68
CA GLN A 137 6.49 4.48 8.84
C GLN A 137 7.39 3.60 7.93
N LEU A 138 6.88 3.24 6.74
CA LEU A 138 7.66 2.60 5.68
C LEU A 138 8.32 3.67 4.80
N ASN A 139 9.11 4.55 5.41
CA ASN A 139 9.60 5.80 4.79
C ASN A 139 10.34 5.56 3.46
N ARG A 140 11.19 4.51 3.38
CA ARG A 140 11.92 4.17 2.14
C ARG A 140 10.98 3.77 1.00
N THR A 141 9.92 3.01 1.31
CA THR A 141 8.93 2.58 0.33
C THR A 141 8.02 3.72 -0.09
N ALA A 142 7.54 4.52 0.87
CA ALA A 142 6.73 5.70 0.60
C ALA A 142 7.46 6.70 -0.30
N PHE A 143 8.73 6.98 0.01
CA PHE A 143 9.57 7.84 -0.83
C PHE A 143 9.74 7.29 -2.25
N GLY A 144 9.99 5.97 -2.36
CA GLY A 144 10.06 5.29 -3.66
C GLY A 144 8.76 5.43 -4.47
N PHE A 145 7.59 5.30 -3.82
CA PHE A 145 6.30 5.48 -4.49
C PHE A 145 6.06 6.90 -4.95
N THR A 146 6.40 7.90 -4.12
CA THR A 146 6.28 9.31 -4.52
C THR A 146 7.12 9.61 -5.76
N ILE A 147 8.34 9.09 -5.84
CA ILE A 147 9.18 9.23 -7.03
C ILE A 147 8.57 8.49 -8.23
N ALA A 148 8.10 7.27 -8.04
CA ALA A 148 7.54 6.44 -9.12
C ALA A 148 6.16 6.93 -9.61
N LEU A 149 5.41 7.68 -8.81
CA LEU A 149 4.15 8.30 -9.19
C LEU A 149 4.33 9.41 -10.22
N LEU A 150 5.42 10.18 -10.15
CA LEU A 150 5.72 11.27 -11.09
C LEU A 150 5.66 10.83 -12.57
N PRO A 151 6.42 9.80 -13.01
CA PRO A 151 6.37 9.36 -14.41
C PRO A 151 5.01 8.76 -14.79
N VAL A 152 4.34 8.02 -13.89
CA VAL A 152 3.02 7.42 -14.19
C VAL A 152 1.96 8.49 -14.41
N VAL A 153 1.94 9.52 -13.55
CA VAL A 153 1.06 10.67 -13.69
C VAL A 153 1.40 11.47 -14.96
N ALA A 154 2.69 11.67 -15.27
CA ALA A 154 3.11 12.37 -16.47
C ALA A 154 2.64 11.67 -17.76
N VAL A 155 2.79 10.34 -17.84
CA VAL A 155 2.29 9.55 -18.97
C VAL A 155 0.77 9.64 -19.07
N ALA A 156 0.05 9.50 -17.95
CA ALA A 156 -1.41 9.61 -17.96
C ALA A 156 -1.90 11.00 -18.42
N ILE A 157 -1.21 12.08 -18.01
CA ILE A 157 -1.51 13.45 -18.47
C ILE A 157 -1.26 13.58 -19.98
N SER A 158 -0.19 13.00 -20.51
CA SER A 158 0.13 13.10 -21.94
C SER A 158 -0.88 12.40 -22.86
N HIS A 159 -1.58 11.39 -22.35
CA HIS A 159 -2.55 10.59 -23.07
C HIS A 159 -4.01 10.96 -22.77
N THR A 160 -4.29 11.91 -21.87
CA THR A 160 -5.66 12.27 -21.49
C THR A 160 -6.15 13.54 -22.19
N GLN A 161 -7.43 13.56 -22.56
CA GLN A 161 -8.07 14.76 -23.11
C GLN A 161 -8.12 15.89 -22.07
N ILE A 162 -7.85 17.12 -22.52
CA ILE A 162 -7.76 18.34 -21.69
C ILE A 162 -8.97 18.52 -20.75
N SER A 163 -10.18 18.18 -21.19
CA SER A 163 -11.42 18.30 -20.40
C SER A 163 -11.47 17.33 -19.19
N VAL A 164 -11.06 16.06 -19.38
CA VAL A 164 -10.97 15.05 -18.31
C VAL A 164 -9.80 15.38 -17.36
N LEU A 165 -8.75 16.00 -17.90
CA LEU A 165 -7.57 16.46 -17.18
C LEU A 165 -7.92 17.49 -16.10
N PHE A 166 -8.73 18.51 -16.43
CA PHE A 166 -9.17 19.52 -15.46
C PHE A 166 -10.02 18.94 -14.32
N PHE A 167 -10.88 17.95 -14.59
CA PHE A 167 -11.66 17.27 -13.55
C PHE A 167 -10.80 16.38 -12.65
N SER A 168 -9.71 15.84 -13.19
CA SER A 168 -8.82 14.88 -12.54
C SER A 168 -7.68 15.54 -11.75
N ILE A 169 -7.27 16.75 -12.13
CA ILE A 169 -6.14 17.46 -11.52
C ILE A 169 -6.36 17.70 -10.02
N LYS A 170 -7.61 17.92 -9.61
CA LYS A 170 -7.97 18.09 -8.19
C LYS A 170 -7.63 16.85 -7.36
N ALA A 171 -7.87 15.64 -7.91
CA ALA A 171 -7.63 14.40 -7.20
C ALA A 171 -6.14 14.11 -7.08
N VAL A 172 -5.39 14.38 -8.15
CA VAL A 172 -3.92 14.27 -8.17
C VAL A 172 -3.29 15.26 -7.19
N LEU A 173 -3.72 16.52 -7.20
CA LEU A 173 -3.26 17.56 -6.27
C LEU A 173 -3.56 17.18 -4.82
N VAL A 174 -4.79 16.74 -4.53
CA VAL A 174 -5.18 16.26 -3.19
C VAL A 174 -4.31 15.06 -2.77
N GLY A 175 -4.04 14.12 -3.68
CA GLY A 175 -3.15 12.98 -3.42
C GLY A 175 -1.75 13.43 -2.98
N PHE A 176 -1.10 14.33 -3.74
CA PHE A 176 0.21 14.88 -3.38
C PHE A 176 0.17 15.69 -2.08
N LEU A 177 -0.86 16.52 -1.86
CA LEU A 177 -1.03 17.27 -0.61
C LEU A 177 -1.20 16.35 0.59
N MET A 178 -1.89 15.21 0.44
CA MET A 178 -2.05 14.23 1.51
C MET A 178 -0.74 13.50 1.84
N ILE A 179 0.07 13.15 0.82
CA ILE A 179 1.43 12.63 1.04
C ILE A 179 2.27 13.66 1.80
N LEU A 180 2.23 14.93 1.37
CA LEU A 180 2.95 16.01 2.04
C LEU A 180 2.46 16.22 3.49
N TYR A 181 1.15 16.16 3.72
CA TYR A 181 0.56 16.27 5.05
C TYR A 181 1.08 15.17 6.00
N VAL A 182 1.02 13.90 5.58
CA VAL A 182 1.53 12.79 6.40
C VAL A 182 3.05 12.87 6.56
N TRP A 183 3.76 13.40 5.56
CA TRP A 183 5.19 13.67 5.65
C TRP A 183 5.54 14.67 6.74
N LEU A 184 4.87 15.83 6.72
CA LEU A 184 5.03 16.85 7.73
C LEU A 184 4.69 16.29 9.11
N TYR A 185 3.59 15.56 9.24
CA TYR A 185 3.17 14.93 10.50
C TYR A 185 4.19 13.95 11.09
N ASN A 186 4.89 13.20 10.24
CA ASN A 186 5.89 12.23 10.68
C ASN A 186 7.30 12.83 10.83
N TRP A 187 7.48 14.13 10.56
CA TRP A 187 8.78 14.80 10.62
C TRP A 187 9.10 15.21 12.08
N GLU A 188 9.79 14.32 12.80
CA GLU A 188 10.15 14.44 14.22
C GLU A 188 10.81 15.78 14.63
N PRO A 189 11.80 16.34 13.91
CA PRO A 189 12.53 17.49 14.44
C PRO A 189 11.76 18.82 14.42
N VAL A 190 10.65 18.92 13.67
CA VAL A 190 9.83 20.15 13.57
C VAL A 190 8.61 20.08 14.48
N ILE A 191 7.99 18.90 14.61
CA ILE A 191 6.75 18.75 15.37
C ILE A 191 6.95 18.67 16.87
N ILE A 192 8.03 18.03 17.32
CA ILE A 192 8.28 17.82 18.75
C ILE A 192 8.68 19.13 19.46
N LYS A 193 9.22 20.11 18.73
CA LYS A 193 9.71 21.38 19.31
C LYS A 193 8.64 22.46 19.49
N GLU A 194 7.56 22.45 18.70
CA GLU A 194 6.61 23.57 18.62
C GLU A 194 5.13 23.18 18.88
N LEU A 195 4.78 21.89 18.86
CA LEU A 195 3.40 21.45 19.11
C LEU A 195 3.17 21.05 20.57
N ARG A 196 2.03 21.50 21.12
CA ARG A 196 1.57 21.14 22.47
C ARG A 196 1.46 19.63 22.59
N GLN A 197 2.39 19.00 23.30
CA GLN A 197 2.34 17.56 23.53
C GLN A 197 1.14 17.18 24.41
N PRO A 198 0.50 16.03 24.17
CA PRO A 198 -0.53 15.51 25.07
C PRO A 198 0.07 15.27 26.46
N LYS A 199 -0.66 15.65 27.51
CA LYS A 199 -0.22 15.61 28.93
C LYS A 199 0.36 14.24 29.37
N GLN A 200 -0.05 13.16 28.70
CA GLN A 200 0.34 11.78 29.03
C GLN A 200 1.82 11.47 28.73
N MET A 201 2.43 12.13 27.74
CA MET A 201 3.87 12.00 27.43
C MET A 201 4.76 12.63 28.52
N ARG A 202 4.19 13.50 29.38
CA ARG A 202 4.92 14.13 30.48
C ARG A 202 5.06 13.22 31.71
N GLU A 203 4.15 12.25 31.87
CA GLU A 203 4.15 11.30 32.99
C GLU A 203 4.94 10.03 32.67
N GLU A 204 4.97 9.59 31.40
CA GLU A 204 5.79 8.45 30.97
C GLU A 204 7.30 8.74 30.88
N GLY A 205 7.71 10.03 30.85
CA GLY A 205 9.12 10.42 31.01
C GLY A 205 9.72 10.06 32.38
N THR A 206 8.89 9.61 33.33
CA THR A 206 9.30 9.08 34.64
C THR A 206 9.12 7.56 34.78
N ALA A 207 8.58 6.88 33.77
CA ALA A 207 8.43 5.43 33.75
C ALA A 207 9.51 4.79 32.86
N HIS A 208 10.70 4.60 33.43
CA HIS A 208 11.72 3.70 32.90
C HIS A 208 11.12 2.33 32.53
N ALA A 209 11.37 1.84 31.31
CA ALA A 209 11.98 0.53 31.01
C ALA A 209 11.66 0.03 29.59
N CYS A 210 12.45 0.45 28.61
CA CYS A 210 12.92 -0.47 27.57
C CYS A 210 14.44 -0.34 27.54
N ARG A 211 15.08 -0.99 28.52
CA ARG A 211 16.51 -1.27 28.51
C ARG A 211 16.70 -2.50 27.63
N PRO A 212 17.67 -2.54 26.70
CA PRO A 212 18.09 -3.79 26.11
C PRO A 212 18.81 -4.58 27.21
N GLU A 213 18.36 -5.80 27.49
CA GLU A 213 19.20 -6.79 28.17
C GLU A 213 19.90 -7.63 27.09
N GLY A 214 21.23 -7.65 27.14
CA GLY A 214 22.11 -8.45 26.29
C GLY A 214 22.95 -7.65 25.31
#